data_AF-A0A957EZQ7-F1
#
_entry.id   AF-A0A957EZQ7-F1
#
_cell.length_a   1.000
_cell.length_b   1.000
_cell.length_c   1.000
_cell.angle_alpha   90.00
_cell.angle_beta   90.00
_cell.angle_gamma   90.00
#
_symmetry.space_group_name_H-M   'P 1'
#
loop_
_entity.id
_entity.type
_entity.pdbx_description
1 polymer ?
#
loop_
_entity_poly.entity_id
_entity_poly.type
_entity_poly.pdbx_seq_one_letter_code
_entity_poly.pdbx_strand_id
1 'polypeptide(L)'
;AEILTLLETVPTIVVLYLDRPAVIPEISATAQGLLADYGASDAAVLDVVFGKAQPEGKLPFELPSSMEAVQAQKTDVPYDSENPLYRFGFGLRYG
;
A
#
# COMPACT_ATOMS: atom_id res chain seq x y z
N ALA A 1 -3.16 -15.29 6.88
CA ALA A 1 -3.58 -16.43 6.04
C ALA A 1 -4.98 -16.21 5.48
N GLU A 2 -5.99 -15.95 6.32
CA GLU A 2 -7.39 -15.77 5.89
C GLU A 2 -7.60 -14.69 4.80
N ILE A 3 -6.93 -13.53 4.93
CA ILE A 3 -7.04 -12.48 3.91
C ILE A 3 -6.54 -12.95 2.54
N LEU A 4 -5.41 -13.65 2.46
CA LEU A 4 -4.85 -14.11 1.19
C LEU A 4 -5.77 -15.13 0.52
N THR A 5 -6.36 -16.05 1.29
CA THR A 5 -7.36 -16.99 0.78
C THR A 5 -8.57 -16.26 0.18
N LEU A 6 -9.02 -15.16 0.79
CA LEU A 6 -10.08 -14.33 0.24
C LEU A 6 -9.68 -13.69 -1.09
N LEU A 7 -8.48 -13.09 -1.16
CA LEU A 7 -7.98 -12.44 -2.37
C LEU A 7 -7.83 -13.43 -3.54
N GLU A 8 -7.46 -14.68 -3.25
CA GLU A 8 -7.35 -15.76 -4.24
C GLU A 8 -8.71 -16.29 -4.70
N THR A 9 -9.76 -16.14 -3.89
CA THR A 9 -11.09 -16.67 -4.19
C THR A 9 -11.95 -15.69 -4.98
N VAL A 10 -11.83 -14.39 -4.70
CA VAL A 10 -12.64 -13.35 -5.34
C VAL A 10 -11.79 -12.09 -5.59
N PRO A 11 -11.87 -11.47 -6.78
CA PRO A 11 -11.20 -10.20 -7.05
C PRO A 11 -11.56 -9.18 -5.98
N THR A 12 -10.54 -8.74 -5.24
CA THR A 12 -10.74 -7.93 -4.05
C THR A 12 -9.88 -6.67 -4.13
N ILE A 13 -10.50 -5.53 -3.81
CA ILE A 13 -9.79 -4.27 -3.57
C ILE A 13 -9.51 -4.20 -2.07
N VAL A 14 -8.24 -4.05 -1.72
CA VAL A 14 -7.79 -3.91 -0.33
C VAL A 14 -7.53 -2.44 -0.04
N VAL A 15 -8.12 -1.94 1.05
CA VAL A 15 -7.86 -0.61 1.58
C VAL A 15 -7.10 -0.79 2.89
N LEU A 16 -5.87 -0.28 2.94
CA LEU A 16 -5.00 -0.33 4.10
C LEU A 16 -4.96 1.04 4.77
N TYR A 17 -5.39 1.09 6.02
CA TYR A 17 -5.05 2.21 6.89
C TYR A 17 -3.57 2.11 7.28
N LEU A 18 -2.77 3.11 6.94
CA LEU A 18 -1.33 3.14 7.24
C LEU A 18 -0.99 4.32 8.16
N ASP A 19 -0.63 4.02 9.41
CA ASP A 19 0.00 4.98 10.33
C ASP A 19 1.54 4.96 10.23
N ARG A 20 2.09 3.86 9.70
CA ARG A 20 3.53 3.59 9.54
C ARG A 20 3.78 2.63 8.36
N PRO A 21 5.03 2.47 7.90
CA PRO A 21 5.37 1.47 6.89
C PRO A 21 4.95 0.06 7.30
N ALA A 22 4.43 -0.71 6.33
CA ALA A 22 4.01 -2.09 6.52
C ALA A 22 4.70 -3.02 5.49
N VAL A 23 5.07 -4.22 5.93
CA VAL A 23 5.55 -5.29 5.05
C VAL A 23 4.34 -6.08 4.56
N ILE A 24 3.98 -5.91 3.28
CA ILE A 24 2.76 -6.48 2.67
C ILE A 24 2.97 -7.09 1.27
N PRO A 25 4.12 -7.71 0.94
CA PRO A 25 4.40 -8.13 -0.42
C PRO A 25 3.35 -9.10 -0.99
N GLU A 26 2.81 -10.01 -0.18
CA GLU A 26 1.81 -10.98 -0.61
C GLU A 26 0.45 -10.33 -0.90
N ILE A 27 0.00 -9.40 -0.04
CA ILE A 27 -1.25 -8.67 -0.28
C ILE A 27 -1.12 -7.83 -1.54
N SER A 28 0.02 -7.15 -1.70
CA SER A 28 0.29 -6.34 -2.88
C SER A 28 0.35 -7.15 -4.18
N ALA A 29 0.80 -8.41 -4.12
CA ALA A 29 0.88 -9.28 -5.28
C ALA A 29 -0.48 -9.89 -5.66
N THR A 30 -1.36 -10.13 -4.68
CA THR A 30 -2.62 -10.87 -4.90
C THR A 30 -3.84 -9.95 -5.04
N ALA A 31 -3.84 -8.75 -4.44
CA ALA A 31 -4.98 -7.84 -4.51
C ALA A 31 -5.22 -7.33 -5.94
N GLN A 32 -6.49 -7.23 -6.35
CA GLN A 32 -6.88 -6.68 -7.67
C GLN A 32 -6.70 -5.15 -7.71
N GLY A 33 -6.79 -4.50 -6.55
CA GLY A 33 -6.47 -3.10 -6.35
C GLY A 33 -6.04 -2.88 -4.90
N LEU A 34 -5.10 -1.97 -4.70
CA LEU A 34 -4.57 -1.66 -3.38
C LEU A 34 -4.62 -0.14 -3.16
N LEU A 35 -5.36 0.28 -2.14
CA LEU A 35 -5.40 1.67 -1.70
C LEU A 35 -4.77 1.75 -0.31
N ALA A 36 -4.03 2.83 -0.08
CA ALA A 36 -3.62 3.23 1.25
C ALA A 36 -4.40 4.48 1.65
N ASP A 37 -4.99 4.47 2.83
CA ASP A 37 -5.62 5.63 3.43
C ASP A 37 -4.93 6.01 4.76
N TYR A 38 -5.13 7.26 5.16
CA TYR A 38 -4.48 7.87 6.33
C TYR A 38 -5.52 8.49 7.26
N GLY A 39 -6.68 7.84 7.39
CA GLY A 39 -7.83 8.34 8.15
C GLY A 39 -8.89 9.00 7.25
N ALA A 40 -9.02 8.52 6.01
CA ALA A 40 -10.08 8.98 5.13
C ALA A 40 -11.43 8.39 5.56
N SER A 41 -12.52 9.11 5.31
CA SER A 41 -13.86 8.54 5.50
C SER A 41 -14.14 7.46 4.44
N ASP A 42 -14.93 6.44 4.78
CA ASP A 42 -15.37 5.39 3.85
C ASP A 42 -15.96 5.96 2.55
N ALA A 43 -16.78 7.01 2.64
CA ALA A 43 -17.38 7.64 1.46
C ALA A 43 -16.31 8.16 0.47
N ALA A 44 -15.27 8.83 0.98
CA ALA A 44 -14.17 9.34 0.17
C ALA A 44 -13.36 8.21 -0.48
N VAL A 45 -13.08 7.13 0.25
CA VAL A 45 -12.41 5.94 -0.29
C VAL A 45 -13.24 5.32 -1.40
N LEU A 46 -14.55 5.14 -1.18
CA LEU A 46 -15.45 4.55 -2.15
C LEU A 46 -15.63 5.43 -3.40
N ASP A 47 -15.60 6.76 -3.26
CA ASP A 47 -15.65 7.67 -4.41
C ASP A 47 -14.43 7.50 -5.32
N VAL A 48 -13.25 7.24 -4.75
CA VAL A 48 -12.07 6.86 -5.54
C VAL A 48 -12.27 5.47 -6.16
N VAL A 49 -12.57 4.45 -5.37
CA VAL A 49 -12.77 3.06 -5.83
C VAL A 49 -13.74 2.94 -7.00
N PHE A 50 -14.85 3.68 -6.98
CA PHE A 50 -15.86 3.68 -8.03
C PHE A 50 -15.62 4.71 -9.14
N GLY A 51 -14.48 5.41 -9.14
CA GLY A 51 -14.08 6.34 -10.21
C GLY A 51 -14.83 7.66 -10.24
N LYS A 52 -15.50 8.05 -9.15
CA LYS A 52 -16.13 9.37 -9.01
C LYS A 52 -15.11 10.46 -8.69
N ALA A 53 -13.99 10.08 -8.08
CA ALA A 53 -12.81 10.92 -7.85
C ALA A 53 -11.56 10.19 -8.33
N GLN A 54 -10.49 10.93 -8.64
CA GLN A 54 -9.21 10.36 -9.05
C GLN A 54 -8.25 10.21 -7.86
N PRO A 55 -7.43 9.13 -7.81
CA PRO A 55 -6.39 9.01 -6.80
C PRO A 55 -5.24 9.97 -7.12
N GLU A 56 -4.93 10.85 -6.17
CA GLU A 56 -3.86 11.85 -6.31
C GLU A 56 -2.74 11.67 -5.28
N GLY A 57 -2.99 10.88 -4.23
CA GLY A 57 -2.08 10.67 -3.11
C GLY A 57 -0.74 10.07 -3.51
N LYS A 58 0.29 10.41 -2.74
CA LYS A 58 1.66 9.90 -2.86
C LYS A 58 2.12 9.40 -1.49
N LEU A 59 2.77 8.25 -1.46
CA LEU A 59 3.24 7.65 -0.23
C LEU A 59 4.21 8.60 0.51
N PRO A 60 3.96 8.92 1.80
CA PRO A 60 4.79 9.80 2.60
C PRO A 60 6.04 9.09 3.18
N PHE A 61 6.12 7.77 3.01
CA PHE A 61 7.26 6.93 3.37
C PHE A 61 7.38 5.78 2.35
N GLU A 62 8.52 5.10 2.34
CA GLU A 62 8.64 3.85 1.59
C GLU A 62 7.95 2.69 2.32
N LEU A 63 7.49 1.70 1.55
CA LEU A 63 7.01 0.43 2.06
C LEU A 63 8.10 -0.64 1.87
N PRO A 64 8.54 -1.30 2.96
CA PRO A 64 9.57 -2.33 2.89
C PRO A 64 9.08 -3.57 2.13
N SER A 65 10.00 -4.25 1.44
CA SER A 65 9.72 -5.49 0.72
C SER A 65 9.69 -6.73 1.61
N SER A 66 10.37 -6.72 2.75
CA SER A 66 10.39 -7.83 3.72
C SER A 66 10.79 -7.36 5.12
N MET A 67 10.69 -8.24 6.12
CA MET A 67 11.17 -7.95 7.47
C MET A 67 12.70 -7.86 7.55
N GLU A 68 13.40 -8.60 6.70
CA GLU A 68 14.86 -8.51 6.56
C GLU A 68 15.27 -7.13 6.05
N ALA A 69 14.53 -6.57 5.09
CA ALA A 69 14.76 -5.20 4.60
C ALA A 69 14.60 -4.17 5.74
N VAL A 70 13.60 -4.35 6.61
CA VAL A 70 13.41 -3.49 7.79
C VAL A 70 14.60 -3.59 8.75
N GLN A 71 15.11 -4.80 8.99
CA GLN A 71 16.26 -5.01 9.89
C GLN A 71 17.57 -4.44 9.33
N ALA A 72 17.72 -4.41 8.00
CA ALA A 72 18.87 -3.84 7.31
C ALA A 72 18.84 -2.31 7.26
N GLN A 73 17.69 -1.70 7.50
CA GLN A 73 17.48 -0.26 7.43
C GLN A 73 18.33 0.49 8.47
N LYS A 74 19.03 1.54 8.05
CA LYS A 74 19.75 2.43 8.96
C LYS A 74 18.78 3.38 9.64
N THR A 75 18.79 3.40 10.96
CA THR A 75 17.85 4.21 11.74
C THR A 75 18.01 5.72 11.56
N ASP A 76 19.14 6.18 11.02
CA ASP A 76 19.49 7.59 10.82
C ASP A 76 19.42 8.04 9.34
N VAL A 77 19.13 7.15 8.39
CA VAL A 77 19.08 7.47 6.96
C VAL A 77 17.68 7.17 6.40
N PRO A 78 16.94 8.19 5.90
CA PRO A 78 15.66 7.93 5.28
C PRO A 78 15.81 7.31 3.88
N TYR A 79 14.88 6.43 3.51
CA TYR A 79 14.72 5.87 2.17
C TYR A 79 15.94 5.08 1.65
N ASP A 80 16.62 4.38 2.55
CA ASP A 80 17.84 3.62 2.26
C ASP A 80 17.58 2.15 1.90
N SER A 81 16.32 1.73 1.84
CA SER A 81 15.96 0.39 1.35
C SER A 81 16.47 0.19 -0.08
N GLU A 82 17.28 -0.85 -0.31
CA GLU A 82 17.82 -1.14 -1.65
C GLU A 82 16.71 -1.50 -2.66
N ASN A 83 15.69 -2.22 -2.21
CA ASN A 83 14.57 -2.67 -3.03
C ASN A 83 13.24 -2.57 -2.26
N PRO A 84 12.69 -1.37 -2.07
CA PRO A 84 11.42 -1.19 -1.38
C PRO A 84 10.27 -1.75 -2.23
N LEU A 85 9.24 -2.30 -1.58
CA LEU A 85 8.01 -2.69 -2.26
C LEU A 85 7.39 -1.50 -2.99
N TYR A 86 7.34 -0.36 -2.30
CA TYR A 86 6.98 0.93 -2.87
C TYR A 86 7.89 2.03 -2.34
N ARG A 87 8.51 2.79 -3.24
CA ARG A 87 9.37 3.92 -2.85
C ARG A 87 8.56 5.09 -2.29
N PHE A 88 9.25 5.98 -1.55
CA PHE A 88 8.71 7.30 -1.21
C PHE A 88 8.18 8.02 -2.45
N GLY A 89 7.02 8.68 -2.31
CA GLY A 89 6.37 9.40 -3.40
C GLY A 89 5.75 8.49 -4.47
N PHE A 90 5.69 7.16 -4.27
CA PHE A 90 4.93 6.29 -5.15
C PHE A 90 3.42 6.56 -5.02
N GLY A 91 2.69 6.42 -6.13
CA GLY A 91 1.24 6.53 -6.15
C GLY A 91 0.75 6.50 -7.60
N LEU A 92 -0.22 5.64 -7.87
CA LEU A 92 -0.80 5.45 -9.20
C LEU A 92 -1.87 6.51 -9.50
N ARG A 93 -2.24 6.63 -10.77
CA ARG A 93 -3.35 7.45 -11.26
C ARG A 93 -4.24 6.60 -12.15
N TYR A 94 -5.50 6.98 -12.28
CA TYR A 94 -6.32 6.47 -13.38
C TYR A 94 -5.78 6.99 -14.71
N GLY A 95 -5.90 6.17 -15.75
CA GLY A 95 -5.50 6.53 -17.12
C GLY A 95 -6.46 7.51 -17.77
#